data_AF-A0A0F2RD66-F1
#
_entry.id   AF-A0A0F2RD66-F1
#
_cell.length_a   1.000
_cell.length_b   1.000
_cell.length_c   1.000
_cell.angle_alpha   90.00
_cell.angle_beta   90.00
_cell.angle_gamma   90.00
#
_symmetry.space_group_name_H-M   'P 1'
#
loop_
_entity.id
_entity.type
_entity.pdbx_description
1 polymer ?
#
loop_
_entity_poly.entity_id
_entity_poly.type
_entity_poly.pdbx_seq_one_letter_code
_entity_poly.pdbx_strand_id
1 'polypeptide(L)'
;SLLHVGDLFLNRQDEGLGLFSIPQVWLVDHAIDAFLDRLPADERAPLLEGALQTSSSLATLSFVVFSMAREHGRHTDDSAKLEDQRRLTEAEVIRLEELLAKRLALAAADHSLLKAPLGLSLMFYWATLAGDDAVKAWTDDLLADNKATVLLAPVVTATHKVQAGDDPPVIKTPSVNRRSLSQMLDVDRLADRLRALEPEADDEARASIARFMDGLESTDRGDDV
;
A
#
# COMPACT_ATOMS: atom_id res chain seq x y z
N SER A 1 10.56 -14.61 11.96
CA SER A 1 11.43 -13.51 11.49
C SER A 1 10.62 -12.24 11.37
N LEU A 2 11.22 -11.04 11.39
CA LEU A 2 10.51 -9.79 11.09
C LEU A 2 9.84 -9.83 9.70
N LEU A 3 10.42 -10.59 8.76
CA LEU A 3 9.82 -10.90 7.45
C LEU A 3 8.47 -11.63 7.53
N HIS A 4 8.16 -12.30 8.65
CA HIS A 4 6.91 -13.05 8.88
C HIS A 4 5.86 -12.30 9.69
N VAL A 5 6.26 -11.25 10.40
CA VAL A 5 5.38 -10.53 11.34
C VAL A 5 5.43 -9.01 11.18
N GLY A 6 6.20 -8.49 10.21
CA GLY A 6 6.38 -7.06 9.96
C GLY A 6 5.07 -6.29 9.84
N ASP A 7 4.04 -6.89 9.23
CA ASP A 7 2.73 -6.26 9.04
C ASP A 7 2.01 -5.99 10.38
N LEU A 8 2.35 -6.69 11.46
CA LEU A 8 1.82 -6.41 12.81
C LEU A 8 2.31 -5.05 13.35
N PHE A 9 3.40 -4.52 12.80
CA PHE A 9 3.95 -3.21 13.15
C PHE A 9 3.50 -2.10 12.21
N LEU A 10 2.65 -2.41 11.22
CA LEU A 10 2.13 -1.47 10.22
C LEU A 10 0.65 -1.21 10.49
N ASN A 11 0.36 -0.46 11.54
CA ASN A 11 -1.02 -0.17 11.90
C ASN A 11 -1.47 1.13 11.20
N ARG A 12 -2.56 1.05 10.40
CA ARG A 12 -3.15 2.23 9.74
C ARG A 12 -3.53 3.34 10.72
N GLN A 13 -3.80 3.00 11.99
CA GLN A 13 -4.15 4.00 13.01
C GLN A 13 -2.94 4.76 13.57
N ASP A 14 -1.74 4.20 13.41
CA ASP A 14 -0.49 4.74 13.95
C ASP A 14 0.28 5.59 12.94
N GLU A 15 -0.18 5.66 11.69
CA GLU A 15 0.34 6.61 10.70
C GLU A 15 0.07 8.06 11.17
N GLY A 16 1.15 8.82 11.36
CA GLY A 16 1.11 10.24 11.72
C GLY A 16 1.20 10.56 13.22
N LEU A 17 2.07 9.89 13.98
CA LEU A 17 2.47 10.34 15.33
C LEU A 17 3.38 11.60 15.24
N GLY A 18 2.81 12.75 14.86
CA GLY A 18 3.45 14.07 14.92
C GLY A 18 4.28 14.46 13.70
N LEU A 19 4.63 15.76 13.64
CA LEU A 19 5.39 16.46 12.57
C LEU A 19 6.76 15.84 12.21
N PHE A 20 7.26 14.91 13.04
CA PHE A 20 8.54 14.22 12.86
C PHE A 20 8.42 12.70 12.93
N SER A 21 7.21 12.14 12.75
CA SER A 21 7.06 10.68 12.71
C SER A 21 7.71 10.10 11.47
N ILE A 22 8.67 9.21 11.69
CA ILE A 22 9.17 8.30 10.65
C ILE A 22 8.04 7.32 10.36
N PRO A 23 7.62 7.12 9.09
CA PRO A 23 6.65 6.09 8.75
C PRO A 23 7.08 4.73 9.32
N GLN A 24 6.19 4.02 10.01
CA GLN A 24 6.52 2.73 10.66
C GLN A 24 7.14 1.74 9.67
N VAL A 25 6.69 1.77 8.41
CA VAL A 25 7.24 0.96 7.33
C VAL A 25 8.73 1.20 7.10
N TRP A 26 9.24 2.43 7.26
CA TRP A 26 10.67 2.72 7.14
C TRP A 26 11.47 2.18 8.34
N LEU A 27 10.89 2.18 9.54
CA LEU A 27 11.56 1.58 10.70
C LEU A 27 11.68 0.06 10.55
N VAL A 28 10.62 -0.59 10.07
CA VAL A 28 10.63 -2.02 9.75
C VAL A 28 11.63 -2.32 8.64
N ASP A 29 11.65 -1.51 7.58
CA ASP A 29 12.60 -1.65 6.48
C ASP A 29 14.05 -1.50 6.93
N HIS A 30 14.38 -0.46 7.69
CA HIS A 30 15.74 -0.27 8.24
C HIS A 30 16.19 -1.44 9.12
N ALA A 31 15.27 -2.03 9.90
CA ALA A 31 15.58 -3.20 10.71
C ALA A 31 15.83 -4.45 9.84
N ILE A 32 15.08 -4.62 8.75
CA ILE A 32 15.28 -5.69 7.78
C ILE A 32 16.60 -5.49 7.03
N ASP A 33 16.89 -4.28 6.57
CA ASP A 33 18.14 -3.89 5.92
C ASP A 33 19.35 -4.25 6.80
N ALA A 34 19.35 -3.80 8.06
CA ALA A 34 20.43 -4.09 9.00
C ALA A 34 20.59 -5.59 9.29
N PHE A 35 19.51 -6.36 9.16
CA PHE A 35 19.54 -7.82 9.26
C PHE A 35 20.13 -8.47 7.99
N LEU A 36 19.70 -8.04 6.80
CA LEU A 36 20.21 -8.54 5.51
C LEU A 36 21.71 -8.25 5.33
N ASP A 37 22.16 -7.07 5.77
CA ASP A 37 23.57 -6.67 5.69
C ASP A 37 24.52 -7.58 6.50
N ARG A 38 23.98 -8.30 7.50
CA ARG A 38 24.73 -9.27 8.31
C ARG A 38 24.77 -10.67 7.72
N LEU A 39 23.96 -10.95 6.70
CA LEU A 39 23.94 -12.24 6.02
C LEU A 39 24.98 -12.30 4.90
N PRO A 40 25.57 -13.48 4.63
CA PRO A 40 26.28 -13.75 3.39
C PRO A 40 25.42 -13.40 2.17
N ALA A 41 26.04 -12.83 1.13
CA ALA A 41 25.31 -12.33 -0.04
C ALA A 41 24.46 -13.42 -0.71
N ASP A 42 24.97 -14.65 -0.78
CA ASP A 42 24.32 -15.82 -1.35
C ASP A 42 23.15 -16.37 -0.52
N GLU A 43 22.98 -15.93 0.74
CA GLU A 43 21.86 -16.32 1.59
C GLU A 43 20.66 -15.36 1.52
N ARG A 44 20.87 -14.12 1.05
CA ARG A 44 19.86 -13.04 1.11
C ARG A 44 18.67 -13.31 0.20
N ALA A 45 18.91 -13.57 -1.08
CA ALA A 45 17.83 -13.83 -2.04
C ALA A 45 17.02 -15.09 -1.68
N PRO A 46 17.63 -16.25 -1.38
CA PRO A 46 16.88 -17.44 -0.95
C PRO A 46 16.00 -17.21 0.28
N LEU A 47 16.48 -16.42 1.26
CA LEU A 47 15.69 -16.06 2.43
C LEU A 47 14.44 -15.25 2.04
N LEU A 48 14.59 -14.24 1.20
CA LEU A 48 13.49 -13.39 0.75
C LEU A 48 12.50 -14.16 -0.13
N GLU A 49 12.99 -15.03 -1.02
CA GLU A 49 12.16 -15.93 -1.83
C GLU A 49 11.32 -16.85 -0.93
N GLY A 50 11.93 -17.48 0.07
CA GLY A 50 11.23 -18.32 1.04
C GLY A 50 10.24 -17.54 1.91
N ALA A 51 10.56 -16.29 2.27
CA ALA A 51 9.65 -15.42 3.00
C ALA A 51 8.44 -15.03 2.14
N LEU A 52 8.62 -14.67 0.87
CA LEU A 52 7.52 -14.39 -0.06
C LEU A 52 6.56 -15.57 -0.19
N GLN A 53 7.06 -16.81 -0.14
CA GLN A 53 6.22 -18.00 -0.28
C GLN A 53 5.42 -18.37 0.99
N THR A 54 5.94 -18.04 2.18
CA THR A 54 5.43 -18.60 3.44
C THR A 54 4.90 -17.57 4.44
N SER A 55 5.29 -16.29 4.28
CA SER A 55 4.92 -15.23 5.20
C SER A 55 3.46 -14.79 5.00
N SER A 56 2.87 -14.23 6.05
CA SER A 56 1.63 -13.45 5.96
C SER A 56 1.87 -11.94 5.79
N SER A 57 3.11 -11.46 5.98
CA SER A 57 3.47 -10.04 5.93
C SER A 57 3.64 -9.54 4.50
N LEU A 58 2.53 -9.38 3.79
CA LEU A 58 2.54 -8.97 2.39
C LEU A 58 3.05 -7.53 2.23
N ALA A 59 2.62 -6.60 3.08
CA ALA A 59 2.98 -5.19 2.97
C ALA A 59 4.48 -4.97 3.19
N THR A 60 5.01 -5.56 4.26
CA THR A 60 6.43 -5.51 4.59
C THR A 60 7.28 -6.10 3.48
N LEU A 61 6.95 -7.30 3.00
CA LEU A 61 7.73 -7.95 1.95
C LEU A 61 7.65 -7.20 0.62
N SER A 62 6.51 -6.58 0.31
CA SER A 62 6.38 -5.74 -0.87
C SER A 62 7.31 -4.54 -0.79
N PHE A 63 7.33 -3.86 0.36
CA PHE A 63 8.22 -2.72 0.59
C PHE A 63 9.70 -3.11 0.46
N VAL A 64 10.11 -4.23 1.07
CA VAL A 64 11.50 -4.72 1.00
C VAL A 64 11.90 -5.01 -0.45
N VAL A 65 11.08 -5.72 -1.22
CA VAL A 65 11.39 -6.01 -2.64
C VAL A 65 11.50 -4.71 -3.45
N PHE A 66 10.60 -3.75 -3.24
CA PHE A 66 10.67 -2.44 -3.88
C PHE A 66 11.93 -1.65 -3.46
N SER A 67 12.32 -1.72 -2.19
CA SER A 67 13.55 -1.09 -1.68
C SER A 67 14.77 -1.67 -2.41
N MET A 68 14.86 -3.00 -2.52
CA MET A 68 15.95 -3.66 -3.26
C MET A 68 15.93 -3.30 -4.76
N ALA A 69 14.75 -3.20 -5.37
CA ALA A 69 14.61 -2.81 -6.77
C ALA A 69 15.12 -1.38 -7.04
N ARG A 70 14.85 -0.45 -6.12
CA ARG A 70 15.34 0.93 -6.20
C ARG A 70 16.87 1.04 -6.15
N GLU A 71 17.56 0.11 -5.49
CA GLU A 71 19.03 0.07 -5.52
C GLU A 71 19.59 -0.12 -6.94
N HIS A 72 18.80 -0.68 -7.84
CA HIS A 72 19.12 -0.85 -9.27
C HIS A 72 18.54 0.26 -10.15
N GLY A 73 17.93 1.30 -9.58
CA GLY A 73 17.24 2.36 -10.32
C GLY A 73 15.92 1.92 -10.94
N ARG A 74 15.37 0.78 -10.52
CA ARG A 74 14.07 0.30 -11.02
C ARG A 74 12.95 1.11 -10.37
N HIS A 75 11.89 1.36 -11.13
CA HIS A 75 10.67 2.10 -10.75
C HIS A 75 10.87 3.60 -10.49
N THR A 76 12.03 4.02 -9.97
CA THR A 76 12.47 5.42 -9.83
C THR A 76 14.01 5.51 -9.87
N ASP A 77 14.57 6.57 -10.46
CA ASP A 77 16.04 6.77 -10.54
C ASP A 77 16.68 7.31 -9.24
N ASP A 78 15.89 7.87 -8.32
CA ASP A 78 16.36 8.69 -7.19
C ASP A 78 17.13 7.93 -6.10
N SER A 79 17.36 6.62 -6.26
CA SER A 79 17.98 5.79 -5.21
C SER A 79 18.89 4.69 -5.75
N ALA A 80 19.29 4.78 -7.02
CA ALA A 80 20.22 3.83 -7.61
C ALA A 80 21.57 3.87 -6.85
N LYS A 81 22.03 2.70 -6.43
CA LYS A 81 23.32 2.51 -5.76
C LYS A 81 24.38 2.06 -6.76
N LEU A 82 25.64 2.30 -6.41
CA LEU A 82 26.79 1.69 -7.10
C LEU A 82 26.70 0.16 -6.98
N GLU A 83 27.21 -0.56 -7.97
CA GLU A 83 27.06 -2.02 -8.09
C GLU A 83 27.57 -2.77 -6.83
N ASP A 84 28.67 -2.32 -6.24
CA ASP A 84 29.29 -2.88 -5.03
C ASP A 84 28.52 -2.56 -3.73
N GLN A 85 27.54 -1.66 -3.79
CA GLN A 85 26.68 -1.27 -2.66
C GLN A 85 25.29 -1.91 -2.72
N ARG A 86 24.97 -2.62 -3.81
CA ARG A 86 23.69 -3.30 -3.98
C ARG A 86 23.68 -4.58 -3.17
N ARG A 87 22.56 -4.86 -2.50
CA ARG A 87 22.42 -6.02 -1.62
C ARG A 87 22.17 -7.31 -2.36
N LEU A 88 21.49 -7.20 -3.51
CA LEU A 88 21.12 -8.26 -4.40
C LEU A 88 21.57 -7.93 -5.82
N THR A 89 21.83 -8.95 -6.61
CA THR A 89 22.01 -8.81 -8.06
C THR A 89 20.69 -8.42 -8.73
N GLU A 90 20.77 -7.82 -9.92
CA GLU A 90 19.57 -7.43 -10.67
C GLU A 90 18.68 -8.65 -10.99
N ALA A 91 19.30 -9.78 -11.34
CA ALA A 91 18.60 -11.02 -11.64
C ALA A 91 17.83 -11.56 -10.42
N GLU A 92 18.37 -11.43 -9.21
CA GLU A 92 17.67 -11.80 -7.97
C GLU A 92 16.48 -10.89 -7.70
N VAL A 93 16.65 -9.58 -7.90
CA VAL A 93 15.56 -8.61 -7.76
C VAL A 93 14.41 -8.92 -8.73
N ILE A 94 14.71 -9.18 -10.01
CA ILE A 94 13.69 -9.52 -11.01
C ILE A 94 12.92 -10.77 -10.59
N ARG A 95 13.60 -11.81 -10.09
CA ARG A 95 12.93 -13.01 -9.59
C ARG A 95 12.00 -12.71 -8.40
N LEU A 96 12.44 -11.87 -7.46
CA LEU A 96 11.62 -11.46 -6.32
C LEU A 96 10.40 -10.64 -6.74
N GLU A 97 10.56 -9.75 -7.71
CA GLU A 97 9.47 -8.98 -8.33
C GLU A 97 8.42 -9.89 -8.96
N GLU A 98 8.84 -10.89 -9.74
CA GLU A 98 7.94 -11.87 -10.34
C GLU A 98 7.16 -12.70 -9.30
N LEU A 99 7.83 -13.12 -8.22
CA LEU A 99 7.20 -13.83 -7.11
C LEU A 99 6.20 -12.93 -6.37
N LEU A 100 6.59 -11.67 -6.13
CA LEU A 100 5.74 -10.69 -5.48
C LEU A 100 4.49 -10.37 -6.31
N ALA A 101 4.63 -10.17 -7.62
CA ALA A 101 3.51 -9.92 -8.53
C ALA A 101 2.47 -11.04 -8.48
N LYS A 102 2.93 -12.31 -8.52
CA LYS A 102 2.05 -13.49 -8.38
C LYS A 102 1.33 -13.49 -7.03
N ARG A 103 2.02 -13.14 -5.96
CA ARG A 103 1.44 -13.12 -4.61
C ARG A 103 0.42 -11.99 -4.43
N LEU A 104 0.70 -10.80 -4.97
CA LEU A 104 -0.25 -9.69 -4.98
C LEU A 104 -1.52 -10.06 -5.76
N ALA A 105 -1.39 -10.72 -6.92
CA ALA A 105 -2.53 -11.21 -7.67
C ALA A 105 -3.36 -12.25 -6.90
N LEU A 106 -2.72 -13.17 -6.17
CA LEU A 106 -3.42 -14.14 -5.32
C LEU A 106 -4.18 -13.45 -4.17
N ALA A 107 -3.53 -12.51 -3.48
CA ALA A 107 -4.13 -11.72 -2.41
C ALA A 107 -5.25 -10.79 -2.91
N ALA A 108 -5.18 -10.35 -4.17
CA ALA A 108 -6.24 -9.59 -4.81
C ALA A 108 -7.47 -10.48 -5.06
N ALA A 109 -7.24 -11.71 -5.55
CA ALA A 109 -8.30 -12.67 -5.89
C ALA A 109 -9.11 -13.15 -4.67
N ASP A 110 -8.50 -13.26 -3.48
CA ASP A 110 -9.19 -13.64 -2.24
C ASP A 110 -9.58 -12.44 -1.34
N HIS A 111 -9.38 -11.22 -1.85
CA HIS A 111 -9.59 -9.94 -1.17
C HIS A 111 -8.72 -9.71 0.08
N SER A 112 -7.71 -10.55 0.36
CA SER A 112 -6.79 -10.31 1.48
C SER A 112 -5.94 -9.06 1.29
N LEU A 113 -5.71 -8.63 0.03
CA LEU A 113 -4.99 -7.39 -0.29
C LEU A 113 -5.66 -6.15 0.31
N LEU A 114 -7.00 -6.09 0.30
CA LEU A 114 -7.77 -4.96 0.87
C LEU A 114 -7.61 -4.84 2.38
N LYS A 115 -7.36 -5.98 3.04
CA LYS A 115 -7.21 -6.10 4.49
C LYS A 115 -5.77 -5.91 4.95
N ALA A 116 -4.81 -6.04 4.04
CA ALA A 116 -3.42 -5.85 4.35
C ALA A 116 -3.12 -4.39 4.75
N PRO A 117 -2.13 -4.16 5.62
CA PRO A 117 -1.56 -2.83 5.80
C PRO A 117 -1.13 -2.23 4.45
N LEU A 118 -1.18 -0.90 4.35
CA LEU A 118 -0.74 -0.19 3.14
C LEU A 118 -1.44 -0.68 1.86
N GLY A 119 -2.71 -1.06 1.93
CA GLY A 119 -3.45 -1.67 0.82
C GLY A 119 -3.38 -0.87 -0.50
N LEU A 120 -3.44 0.46 -0.43
CA LEU A 120 -3.28 1.31 -1.60
C LEU A 120 -1.85 1.23 -2.19
N SER A 121 -0.82 1.25 -1.35
CA SER A 121 0.56 1.05 -1.79
C SER A 121 0.74 -0.32 -2.44
N LEU A 122 0.10 -1.37 -1.90
CA LEU A 122 0.12 -2.70 -2.49
C LEU A 122 -0.54 -2.74 -3.88
N MET A 123 -1.63 -1.98 -4.09
CA MET A 123 -2.24 -1.82 -5.41
C MET A 123 -1.27 -1.14 -6.39
N PHE A 124 -0.62 -0.06 -5.99
CA PHE A 124 0.39 0.63 -6.83
C PHE A 124 1.58 -0.27 -7.14
N TYR A 125 2.08 -1.00 -6.15
CA TYR A 125 3.15 -1.97 -6.34
C TYR A 125 2.75 -3.05 -7.33
N TRP A 126 1.51 -3.57 -7.22
CA TRP A 126 1.01 -4.54 -8.16
C TRP A 126 0.91 -3.97 -9.58
N ALA A 127 0.38 -2.76 -9.75
CA ALA A 127 0.29 -2.08 -11.04
C ALA A 127 1.68 -1.86 -11.67
N THR A 128 2.67 -1.49 -10.86
CA THR A 128 4.05 -1.31 -11.32
C THR A 128 4.66 -2.62 -11.82
N LEU A 129 4.35 -3.75 -11.18
CA LEU A 129 4.92 -5.06 -11.53
C LEU A 129 4.17 -5.80 -12.63
N ALA A 130 2.84 -5.63 -12.71
CA ALA A 130 1.97 -6.40 -13.60
C ALA A 130 1.26 -5.54 -14.67
N GLY A 131 1.44 -4.21 -14.62
CA GLY A 131 0.75 -3.24 -15.45
C GLY A 131 -0.55 -2.74 -14.84
N ASP A 132 -0.89 -1.48 -15.13
CA ASP A 132 -2.12 -0.81 -14.66
C ASP A 132 -3.39 -1.59 -15.06
N ASP A 133 -3.41 -2.17 -16.26
CA ASP A 133 -4.53 -2.93 -16.80
C ASP A 133 -4.92 -4.12 -15.90
N ALA A 134 -3.95 -4.79 -15.28
CA ALA A 134 -4.22 -5.92 -14.39
C ALA A 134 -4.97 -5.49 -13.13
N VAL A 135 -4.54 -4.38 -12.52
CA VAL A 135 -5.17 -3.83 -11.31
C VAL A 135 -6.52 -3.22 -11.67
N LYS A 136 -6.64 -2.54 -12.82
CA LYS A 136 -7.88 -1.97 -13.31
C LYS A 136 -8.95 -3.04 -13.57
N ALA A 137 -8.58 -4.14 -14.25
CA ALA A 137 -9.50 -5.24 -14.46
C ALA A 137 -9.99 -5.84 -13.13
N TRP A 138 -9.08 -6.03 -12.17
CA TRP A 138 -9.44 -6.52 -10.84
C TRP A 138 -10.36 -5.55 -10.08
N THR A 139 -10.10 -4.25 -10.09
CA THR A 139 -10.98 -3.28 -9.43
C THR A 139 -12.35 -3.21 -10.10
N ASP A 140 -12.42 -3.31 -11.43
CA ASP A 140 -13.69 -3.31 -12.17
C ASP A 140 -14.58 -4.51 -11.81
N ASP A 141 -13.98 -5.69 -11.63
CA ASP A 141 -14.66 -6.90 -11.14
C ASP A 141 -15.04 -6.77 -9.67
N LEU A 142 -14.13 -6.23 -8.83
CA LEU A 142 -14.36 -6.00 -7.40
C LEU A 142 -15.56 -5.09 -7.15
N LEU A 143 -15.75 -4.06 -7.98
CA LEU A 143 -16.90 -3.13 -7.89
C LEU A 143 -18.25 -3.81 -8.15
N ALA A 144 -18.28 -5.01 -8.73
CA ALA A 144 -19.51 -5.79 -8.87
C ALA A 144 -19.93 -6.47 -7.55
N ASP A 145 -19.01 -6.68 -6.61
CA ASP A 145 -19.28 -7.26 -5.29
C ASP A 145 -19.54 -6.16 -4.26
N ASN A 146 -20.73 -6.17 -3.64
CA ASN A 146 -21.12 -5.17 -2.65
C ASN A 146 -20.18 -5.14 -1.43
N LYS A 147 -19.78 -6.30 -0.90
CA LYS A 147 -18.92 -6.39 0.28
C LYS A 147 -17.51 -5.91 -0.05
N ALA A 148 -16.97 -6.35 -1.19
CA ALA A 148 -15.63 -5.94 -1.60
C ALA A 148 -15.56 -4.44 -1.92
N THR A 149 -16.62 -3.88 -2.52
CA THR A 149 -16.77 -2.44 -2.76
C THR A 149 -16.64 -1.64 -1.46
N VAL A 150 -17.35 -2.04 -0.40
CA VAL A 150 -17.27 -1.39 0.91
C VAL A 150 -15.87 -1.53 1.53
N LEU A 151 -15.22 -2.68 1.38
CA LEU A 151 -13.85 -2.91 1.87
C LEU A 151 -12.81 -2.04 1.14
N LEU A 152 -13.05 -1.65 -0.11
CA LEU A 152 -12.15 -0.81 -0.88
C LEU A 152 -12.16 0.66 -0.41
N ALA A 153 -13.29 1.17 0.06
CA ALA A 153 -13.42 2.57 0.50
C ALA A 153 -12.31 3.01 1.48
N PRO A 154 -12.07 2.34 2.62
CA PRO A 154 -11.01 2.73 3.56
C PRO A 154 -9.59 2.44 3.05
N VAL A 155 -9.43 1.71 1.94
CA VAL A 155 -8.11 1.47 1.32
C VAL A 155 -7.70 2.69 0.50
N VAL A 156 -8.63 3.29 -0.24
CA VAL A 156 -8.36 4.40 -1.16
C VAL A 156 -8.58 5.79 -0.56
N THR A 157 -9.01 5.84 0.71
CA THR A 157 -9.13 7.09 1.47
C THR A 157 -7.95 7.27 2.41
N ALA A 158 -7.15 8.30 2.15
CA ALA A 158 -6.10 8.73 3.08
C ALA A 158 -6.68 9.62 4.18
N THR A 159 -5.93 9.79 5.28
CA THR A 159 -6.28 10.74 6.35
C THR A 159 -5.11 11.66 6.61
N HIS A 160 -5.26 12.94 6.32
CA HIS A 160 -4.26 13.96 6.62
C HIS A 160 -4.56 14.61 7.96
N LYS A 161 -3.50 14.96 8.69
CA LYS A 161 -3.58 15.70 9.96
C LYS A 161 -3.09 17.12 9.68
N VAL A 162 -3.98 18.11 9.76
CA VAL A 162 -3.61 19.53 9.67
C VAL A 162 -3.55 20.09 11.09
N GLN A 163 -2.40 20.67 11.45
CA GLN A 163 -2.22 21.39 12.72
C GLN A 163 -2.28 22.90 12.44
N ALA A 164 -3.25 23.58 13.02
CA ALA A 164 -3.46 25.01 12.82
C ALA A 164 -2.90 25.84 13.99
N GLY A 165 -1.60 26.15 14.01
CA GLY A 165 -1.02 27.11 14.98
C GLY A 165 -1.09 26.70 16.47
N ASP A 166 -0.99 27.70 17.36
CA ASP A 166 -0.55 27.53 18.77
C ASP A 166 -1.53 26.82 19.74
N ASP A 167 -2.77 26.52 19.35
CA ASP A 167 -3.56 25.38 19.90
C ASP A 167 -5.00 25.37 19.32
N PRO A 168 -5.26 24.48 18.35
CA PRO A 168 -6.54 23.78 18.20
C PRO A 168 -6.34 22.28 17.86
N PRO A 169 -7.40 21.45 17.92
CA PRO A 169 -7.28 20.02 17.68
C PRO A 169 -6.73 19.70 16.29
N VAL A 170 -5.93 18.64 16.20
CA VAL A 170 -5.49 18.03 14.94
C VAL A 170 -6.74 17.71 14.10
N ILE A 171 -6.98 18.48 13.03
CA ILE A 171 -8.09 18.21 12.12
C ILE A 171 -7.64 17.05 11.23
N LYS A 172 -8.36 15.93 11.33
CA LYS A 172 -8.20 14.79 10.44
C LYS A 172 -9.11 15.00 9.23
N THR A 173 -8.55 15.44 8.11
CA THR A 173 -9.30 15.59 6.87
C THR A 173 -9.08 14.34 6.02
N PRO A 174 -10.13 13.57 5.70
CA PRO A 174 -10.01 12.50 4.72
C PRO A 174 -9.71 13.09 3.34
N SER A 175 -8.97 12.35 2.51
CA SER A 175 -8.72 12.75 1.12
C SER A 175 -8.79 11.54 0.19
N VAL A 176 -9.23 11.77 -1.04
CA VAL A 176 -9.26 10.76 -2.10
C VAL A 176 -8.65 11.37 -3.36
N ASN A 177 -7.41 10.98 -3.67
CA ASN A 177 -6.71 11.50 -4.85
C ASN A 177 -7.21 10.80 -6.12
N ARG A 178 -8.30 11.33 -6.69
CA ARG A 178 -8.92 10.82 -7.91
C ARG A 178 -7.96 10.73 -9.09
N ARG A 179 -7.06 11.70 -9.23
CA ARG A 179 -6.08 11.74 -10.34
C ARG A 179 -5.16 10.52 -10.27
N SER A 180 -4.53 10.29 -9.11
CA SER A 180 -3.61 9.16 -8.93
C SER A 180 -4.31 7.80 -8.98
N LEU A 181 -5.59 7.73 -8.58
CA LEU A 181 -6.36 6.48 -8.60
C LEU A 181 -6.92 6.12 -9.97
N SER A 182 -7.17 7.10 -10.85
CA SER A 182 -7.87 6.90 -12.13
C SER A 182 -7.24 5.87 -13.07
N GLN A 183 -5.93 5.63 -12.94
CA GLN A 183 -5.21 4.61 -13.72
C GLN A 183 -5.58 3.18 -13.29
N MET A 184 -5.92 2.98 -12.02
CA MET A 184 -6.16 1.65 -11.44
C MET A 184 -7.61 1.40 -11.02
N LEU A 185 -8.45 2.44 -10.93
CA LEU A 185 -9.79 2.37 -10.36
C LEU A 185 -10.72 3.42 -11.00
N ASP A 186 -11.92 3.01 -11.37
CA ASP A 186 -13.02 3.93 -11.67
C ASP A 186 -13.60 4.51 -10.37
N VAL A 187 -13.09 5.69 -9.99
CA VAL A 187 -13.44 6.37 -8.74
C VAL A 187 -14.91 6.82 -8.72
N ASP A 188 -15.46 7.20 -9.86
CA ASP A 188 -16.86 7.61 -9.97
C ASP A 188 -17.79 6.43 -9.77
N ARG A 189 -17.50 5.32 -10.46
CA ARG A 189 -18.25 4.09 -10.30
C ARG A 189 -18.18 3.59 -8.86
N LEU A 190 -17.02 3.69 -8.19
CA LEU A 190 -16.92 3.40 -6.76
C LEU A 190 -17.84 4.29 -5.93
N ALA A 191 -17.82 5.62 -6.14
CA ALA A 191 -18.66 6.55 -5.40
C ALA A 191 -20.16 6.26 -5.57
N ASP A 192 -20.62 6.03 -6.80
CA ASP A 192 -22.01 5.69 -7.09
C ASP A 192 -22.44 4.38 -6.44
N ARG A 193 -21.56 3.37 -6.46
CA ARG A 193 -21.81 2.09 -5.80
C ARG A 193 -21.89 2.25 -4.28
N LEU A 194 -20.98 3.01 -3.66
CA LEU A 194 -21.01 3.25 -2.22
C LEU A 194 -22.27 4.00 -1.78
N ARG A 195 -22.72 5.02 -2.53
CA ARG A 195 -24.00 5.71 -2.29
C ARG A 195 -25.19 4.74 -2.32
N ALA A 196 -25.20 3.83 -3.29
CA ALA A 196 -26.28 2.84 -3.42
C ALA A 196 -26.29 1.82 -2.27
N LEU A 197 -25.13 1.56 -1.65
CA LEU A 197 -24.98 0.60 -0.55
C LEU A 197 -25.18 1.21 0.84
N GLU A 198 -25.03 2.53 0.98
CA GLU A 198 -25.18 3.25 2.24
C GLU A 198 -26.46 2.92 3.04
N PRO A 199 -27.66 2.81 2.42
CA PRO A 199 -28.89 2.56 3.17
C PRO A 199 -28.93 1.19 3.87
N GLU A 200 -28.20 0.20 3.34
CA GLU A 200 -28.14 -1.17 3.85
C GLU A 200 -26.86 -1.44 4.67
N ALA A 201 -25.94 -0.47 4.73
CA ALA A 201 -24.67 -0.60 5.42
C ALA A 201 -24.86 -0.69 6.94
N ASP A 202 -24.05 -1.51 7.60
CA ASP A 202 -23.88 -1.44 9.05
C ASP A 202 -23.12 -0.16 9.45
N ASP A 203 -22.96 0.08 10.76
CA ASP A 203 -22.37 1.33 11.25
C ASP A 203 -20.89 1.50 10.83
N GLU A 204 -20.12 0.41 10.73
CA GLU A 204 -18.71 0.45 10.32
C GLU A 204 -18.58 0.74 8.82
N ALA A 205 -19.37 0.05 8.00
CA ALA A 205 -19.46 0.27 6.56
C ALA A 205 -19.94 1.69 6.25
N ARG A 206 -20.98 2.17 6.95
CA ARG A 206 -21.51 3.54 6.77
C ARG A 206 -20.48 4.59 7.13
N ALA A 207 -19.74 4.42 8.23
CA ALA A 207 -18.66 5.32 8.60
C ALA A 207 -17.52 5.34 7.57
N SER A 208 -17.22 4.20 6.96
CA SER A 208 -16.20 4.09 5.90
C SER A 208 -16.66 4.74 4.60
N ILE A 209 -17.93 4.54 4.21
CA ILE A 209 -18.56 5.21 3.07
C ILE A 209 -18.51 6.72 3.27
N ALA A 210 -19.02 7.22 4.40
CA ALA A 210 -19.04 8.65 4.70
C ALA A 210 -17.64 9.28 4.61
N ARG A 211 -16.62 8.64 5.20
CA ARG A 211 -15.23 9.12 5.13
C ARG A 211 -14.71 9.20 3.69
N PHE A 212 -15.04 8.23 2.85
CA PHE A 212 -14.65 8.25 1.43
C PHE A 212 -15.34 9.41 0.68
N MET A 213 -16.64 9.62 0.91
CA MET A 213 -17.39 10.71 0.29
C MET A 213 -16.87 12.08 0.72
N ASP A 214 -16.65 12.28 2.03
CA ASP A 214 -16.04 13.49 2.57
C ASP A 214 -14.66 13.75 1.95
N GLY A 215 -13.86 12.70 1.76
CA GLY A 215 -12.54 12.79 1.15
C GLY A 215 -12.57 13.18 -0.33
N LEU A 216 -13.56 12.69 -1.10
CA LEU A 216 -13.78 13.12 -2.47
C LEU A 216 -14.15 14.60 -2.55
N GLU A 217 -15.09 15.04 -1.70
CA GLU A 217 -15.56 16.42 -1.68
C GLU A 217 -14.48 17.42 -1.22
N SER A 218 -13.59 17.02 -0.31
CA SER A 218 -12.45 17.83 0.14
C SER A 218 -11.45 18.06 -0.99
N THR A 219 -11.08 16.98 -1.71
CA THR A 219 -10.14 17.07 -2.83
C THR A 219 -10.72 17.89 -3.98
N ASP A 220 -12.01 17.76 -4.30
CA ASP A 220 -12.68 18.52 -5.37
C ASP A 220 -12.76 20.03 -5.08
N ARG A 221 -12.78 20.43 -3.79
CA ARG A 221 -12.77 21.83 -3.36
C ARG A 221 -11.37 22.46 -3.37
N GLY A 222 -10.31 21.65 -3.50
CA GLY A 222 -8.93 22.10 -3.40
C GLY A 222 -8.48 22.38 -1.97
N ASP A 223 -9.13 21.79 -0.98
CA ASP A 223 -8.82 21.96 0.45
C ASP A 223 -7.57 21.15 0.89
N ASP A 224 -6.96 20.38 -0.03
CA ASP A 224 -5.78 19.52 0.19
C ASP A 224 -4.42 20.26 0.02
N VAL A 225 -4.31 21.54 0.45
CA VAL A 225 -3.05 22.32 0.40
C VAL A 225 -2.36 22.40 1.75
#